data_AF-G5B3K7-F1
#
_entry.id   AF-G5B3K7-F1
#
_cell.length_a   1.000
_cell.length_b   1.000
_cell.length_c   1.000
_cell.angle_alpha   90.00
_cell.angle_beta   90.00
_cell.angle_gamma   90.00
#
_symmetry.space_group_name_H-M   'P 1'
#
loop_
_entity.id
_entity.type
_entity.pdbx_description
1 polymer ?
#
loop_
_entity_poly.entity_id
_entity_poly.type
_entity_poly.pdbx_seq_one_letter_code
_entity_poly.pdbx_strand_id
1 'polypeptide(L)'
;MAGVFSRLTSAGPGLRLLALAGAGSLATATGLLLCPERTTLTGWTLDQCIQTGVDNPGHPFIKTVLMVAGDETYEVFAELFDPVIQERHSGYDPRTMKHTTDLDATCTRAERQEVEHVVVDALSGLKGDLAGRYYRVSEMTEAEQQHLTDDHFLFDKPVSPLLTAAGDWPDAHEIWHNNEKSSLIWVNKENHMRVFSIEKGGNMKRVFERFCRALKEVER
;
A
#
# COMPACT_ATOMS: atom_id res chain seq x y z
N MET A 1 -3.39 34.20 -20.13
CA MET A 1 -2.79 33.42 -21.24
C MET A 1 -3.36 32.01 -21.17
N ALA A 2 -4.26 31.65 -22.09
CA ALA A 2 -4.72 30.27 -22.23
C ALA A 2 -3.54 29.46 -22.80
N GLY A 3 -2.86 28.72 -21.92
CA GLY A 3 -1.59 28.07 -22.20
C GLY A 3 -1.73 26.96 -23.24
N VAL A 4 -0.62 26.71 -23.95
CA VAL A 4 -0.40 25.71 -25.00
C VAL A 4 -1.01 24.33 -24.70
N PHE A 5 -1.27 24.00 -23.43
CA PHE A 5 -1.86 22.75 -22.96
C PHE A 5 -3.37 22.59 -23.17
N SER A 6 -4.17 23.66 -23.22
CA SER A 6 -5.62 23.51 -23.50
C SER A 6 -5.92 23.08 -24.96
N ARG A 7 -4.89 23.05 -25.81
CA ARG A 7 -4.96 22.56 -27.19
C ARG A 7 -4.55 21.09 -27.34
N LEU A 8 -4.02 20.46 -26.28
CA LEU A 8 -3.65 19.04 -26.29
C LEU A 8 -4.86 18.12 -26.03
N THR A 9 -5.84 18.59 -25.24
CA THR A 9 -7.09 17.86 -24.98
C THR A 9 -7.98 17.77 -26.22
N SER A 10 -7.86 18.73 -27.16
CA SER A 10 -8.57 18.75 -28.44
C SER A 10 -7.76 18.23 -29.64
N ALA A 11 -6.51 17.81 -29.42
CA ALA A 11 -5.66 17.28 -30.48
C ALA A 11 -5.80 15.78 -30.64
N GLY A 12 -5.74 15.31 -31.89
CA GLY A 12 -5.86 13.89 -32.24
C GLY A 12 -4.80 13.00 -31.56
N PRO A 13 -4.98 11.67 -31.63
CA PRO A 13 -4.24 10.68 -30.84
C PRO A 13 -2.71 10.86 -30.83
N GLY A 14 -2.13 11.31 -31.94
CA GLY A 14 -0.69 11.53 -32.09
C GLY A 14 -0.08 12.66 -31.25
N LEU A 15 -0.85 13.69 -30.86
CA LEU A 15 -0.33 14.80 -30.04
C LEU A 15 -0.35 14.47 -28.54
N ARG A 16 -1.29 13.63 -28.08
CA ARG A 16 -1.36 13.12 -26.70
C ARG A 16 -0.19 12.19 -26.36
N LEU A 17 0.30 11.48 -27.37
CA LEU A 17 1.48 10.61 -27.33
C LEU A 17 2.77 11.33 -26.91
N LEU A 18 2.97 12.56 -27.41
CA LEU A 18 4.17 13.37 -27.16
C LEU A 18 4.21 13.97 -25.76
N ALA A 19 3.05 14.20 -25.12
CA ALA A 19 2.98 14.75 -23.77
C ALA A 19 3.41 13.74 -22.69
N LEU A 20 3.08 12.45 -22.86
CA LEU A 20 3.44 11.38 -21.92
C LEU A 20 4.85 10.80 -22.14
N ALA A 21 5.33 10.75 -23.39
CA ALA A 21 6.69 10.29 -23.69
C ALA A 21 7.77 11.19 -23.08
N GLY A 22 7.46 12.48 -22.84
CA GLY A 22 8.36 13.41 -22.16
C GLY A 22 8.46 13.23 -20.64
N ALA A 23 7.60 12.40 -20.03
CA ALA A 23 7.41 12.34 -18.58
C ALA A 23 7.80 11.00 -17.92
N GLY A 24 8.23 9.97 -18.69
CA GLY A 24 9.06 8.91 -18.09
C GLY A 24 8.83 7.44 -18.43
N SER A 25 8.24 7.08 -19.59
CA SER A 25 8.41 5.72 -20.14
C SER A 25 7.98 5.59 -21.61
N LEU A 26 8.73 4.81 -22.39
CA LEU A 26 8.40 4.42 -23.77
C LEU A 26 7.15 3.52 -23.84
N ALA A 27 6.81 2.84 -22.74
CA ALA A 27 5.72 1.87 -22.68
C ALA A 27 4.34 2.54 -22.77
N THR A 28 4.18 3.73 -22.17
CA THR A 28 2.93 4.50 -22.14
C THR A 28 2.50 4.97 -23.53
N ALA A 29 3.45 5.17 -24.45
CA ALA A 29 3.16 5.58 -25.82
C ALA A 29 2.48 4.44 -26.63
N THR A 30 2.86 3.19 -26.39
CA THR A 30 2.36 2.07 -27.22
C THR A 30 0.91 1.71 -26.88
N GLY A 31 0.51 1.76 -25.61
CA GLY A 31 -0.85 1.45 -25.17
C GLY A 31 -1.92 2.46 -25.64
N LEU A 32 -1.54 3.74 -25.84
CA LEU A 32 -2.45 4.81 -26.27
C LEU A 32 -2.94 4.64 -27.72
N LEU A 33 -2.18 3.95 -28.58
CA LEU A 33 -2.60 3.65 -29.96
C LEU A 33 -3.68 2.57 -30.04
N LEU A 34 -3.88 1.79 -28.98
CA LEU A 34 -4.69 0.57 -29.00
C LEU A 34 -6.06 0.70 -28.34
N CYS A 35 -6.28 1.73 -27.50
CA CYS A 35 -7.49 1.84 -26.67
C CYS A 35 -8.30 3.17 -26.77
N PRO A 36 -8.37 3.88 -27.92
CA PRO A 36 -8.94 5.23 -27.94
C PRO A 36 -10.45 5.33 -27.67
N GLU A 37 -11.21 4.23 -27.79
CA GLU A 37 -12.68 4.25 -27.65
C GLU A 37 -13.22 3.29 -26.58
N ARG A 38 -12.36 2.75 -25.70
CA ARG A 38 -12.82 1.89 -24.61
C ARG A 38 -13.29 2.74 -23.43
N THR A 39 -14.39 2.32 -22.82
CA THR A 39 -14.91 2.88 -21.56
C THR A 39 -15.27 1.75 -20.62
N THR A 40 -15.15 1.98 -19.32
CA THR A 40 -15.62 1.03 -18.31
C THR A 40 -17.15 1.04 -18.22
N LEU A 41 -17.74 0.12 -17.44
CA LEU A 41 -19.20 0.05 -17.26
C LEU A 41 -19.78 1.33 -16.65
N THR A 42 -19.00 2.07 -15.87
CA THR A 42 -19.41 3.36 -15.29
C THR A 42 -19.12 4.56 -16.19
N GLY A 43 -18.54 4.34 -17.36
CA GLY A 43 -18.17 5.39 -18.31
C GLY A 43 -16.81 6.04 -18.04
N TRP A 44 -15.94 5.41 -17.25
CA TRP A 44 -14.58 5.88 -17.05
C TRP A 44 -13.75 5.69 -18.32
N THR A 45 -12.95 6.70 -18.67
CA THR A 45 -12.27 6.81 -19.97
C THR A 45 -10.76 6.80 -19.82
N LEU A 46 -10.07 6.48 -20.91
CA LEU A 46 -8.61 6.57 -20.99
C LEU A 46 -8.09 7.98 -20.66
N ASP A 47 -8.81 9.03 -21.10
CA ASP A 47 -8.42 10.42 -20.83
C ASP A 47 -8.41 10.72 -19.33
N GLN A 48 -9.42 10.25 -18.61
CA GLN A 48 -9.47 10.39 -17.15
C GLN A 48 -8.34 9.61 -16.46
N CYS A 49 -7.90 8.49 -17.03
CA CYS A 49 -6.78 7.72 -16.48
C CYS A 49 -5.46 8.52 -16.54
N ILE A 50 -5.19 9.19 -17.67
CA ILE A 50 -3.89 9.82 -17.95
C ILE A 50 -3.86 11.33 -17.65
N GLN A 51 -4.99 11.95 -17.32
CA GLN A 51 -5.09 13.41 -17.15
C GLN A 51 -4.06 13.95 -16.15
N THR A 52 -3.85 13.24 -15.03
CA THR A 52 -2.83 13.63 -14.04
C THR A 52 -1.41 13.65 -14.62
N GLY A 53 -1.09 12.77 -15.57
CA GLY A 53 0.21 12.71 -16.23
C GLY A 53 0.41 13.80 -17.28
N VAL A 54 -0.67 14.20 -17.93
CA VAL A 54 -0.69 15.32 -18.88
C VAL A 54 -0.49 16.65 -18.13
N ASP A 55 -1.17 16.82 -17.01
CA ASP A 55 -1.11 18.07 -16.23
C ASP A 55 0.15 18.19 -15.38
N ASN A 56 0.77 17.06 -15.01
CA ASN A 56 1.93 17.01 -14.13
C ASN A 56 3.06 16.22 -14.81
N PRO A 57 3.95 16.87 -15.58
CA PRO A 57 4.97 16.18 -16.37
C PRO A 57 6.09 15.51 -15.53
N GLY A 58 6.02 15.62 -14.20
CA GLY A 58 6.96 14.96 -13.29
C GLY A 58 6.85 15.50 -11.87
N HIS A 59 7.60 14.86 -10.95
CA HIS A 59 7.77 15.33 -9.58
C HIS A 59 9.27 15.48 -9.27
N PRO A 60 9.72 16.55 -8.58
CA PRO A 60 11.16 16.87 -8.45
C PRO A 60 12.03 15.81 -7.75
N PHE A 61 11.42 14.90 -6.98
CA PHE A 61 12.14 13.97 -6.12
C PHE A 61 11.87 12.49 -6.38
N ILE A 62 10.78 12.15 -7.09
CA ILE A 62 10.35 10.76 -7.28
C ILE A 62 9.78 10.56 -8.67
N LYS A 63 9.98 9.35 -9.22
CA LYS A 63 9.34 8.93 -10.46
C LYS A 63 7.88 8.58 -10.17
N THR A 64 6.96 9.34 -10.76
CA THR A 64 5.52 9.16 -10.62
C THR A 64 4.98 8.20 -11.68
N VAL A 65 3.82 7.60 -11.39
CA VAL A 65 3.12 6.67 -12.30
C VAL A 65 2.33 7.41 -13.37
N LEU A 66 1.93 8.66 -13.11
CA LEU A 66 1.30 9.58 -14.07
C LEU A 66 -0.07 9.11 -14.62
N MET A 67 -0.66 8.09 -14.01
CA MET A 67 -2.00 7.63 -14.31
C MET A 67 -2.71 7.11 -13.06
N VAL A 68 -4.04 7.15 -13.10
CA VAL A 68 -4.93 6.67 -12.04
C VAL A 68 -5.96 5.72 -12.61
N ALA A 69 -6.34 4.72 -11.84
CA ALA A 69 -7.48 3.87 -12.13
C ALA A 69 -8.74 4.42 -11.45
N GLY A 70 -9.88 4.30 -12.12
CA GLY A 70 -11.19 4.54 -11.50
C GLY A 70 -11.73 3.22 -10.93
N ASP A 71 -12.41 2.48 -11.79
CA ASP A 71 -13.14 1.24 -11.52
C ASP A 71 -12.44 0.01 -12.15
N GLU A 72 -13.13 -0.75 -13.01
CA GLU A 72 -12.66 -1.91 -13.80
C GLU A 72 -11.55 -1.56 -14.82
N THR A 73 -10.93 -0.39 -14.63
CA THR A 73 -9.93 0.23 -15.49
C THR A 73 -8.73 -0.70 -15.75
N TYR A 74 -8.30 -1.48 -14.76
CA TYR A 74 -7.16 -2.39 -14.90
C TYR A 74 -7.42 -3.51 -15.92
N GLU A 75 -8.66 -3.94 -16.10
CA GLU A 75 -9.02 -4.93 -17.12
C GLU A 75 -9.24 -4.27 -18.47
N VAL A 76 -10.05 -3.20 -18.50
CA VAL A 76 -10.44 -2.51 -19.74
C VAL A 76 -9.24 -1.90 -20.47
N PHE A 77 -8.28 -1.37 -19.70
CA PHE A 77 -7.06 -0.71 -20.19
C PHE A 77 -5.78 -1.47 -19.79
N ALA A 78 -5.85 -2.78 -19.57
CA ALA A 78 -4.70 -3.65 -19.27
C ALA A 78 -3.50 -3.43 -20.22
N GLU A 79 -3.76 -3.21 -21.51
CA GLU A 79 -2.71 -2.94 -22.51
C GLU A 79 -1.87 -1.70 -22.20
N LEU A 80 -2.41 -0.75 -21.44
CA LEU A 80 -1.71 0.43 -20.95
C LEU A 80 -1.18 0.24 -19.52
N PHE A 81 -1.96 -0.35 -18.63
CA PHE A 81 -1.59 -0.51 -17.22
C PHE A 81 -0.52 -1.58 -16.99
N ASP A 82 -0.55 -2.71 -17.70
CA ASP A 82 0.37 -3.82 -17.44
C ASP A 82 1.85 -3.44 -17.67
N PRO A 83 2.22 -2.76 -18.78
CA PRO A 83 3.59 -2.32 -18.97
C PRO A 83 4.04 -1.30 -17.92
N VAL A 84 3.14 -0.41 -17.49
CA VAL A 84 3.42 0.59 -16.44
C VAL A 84 3.62 -0.09 -15.08
N ILE A 85 2.79 -1.08 -14.75
CA ILE A 85 2.91 -1.91 -13.55
C ILE A 85 4.25 -2.63 -13.56
N GLN A 86 4.61 -3.27 -14.67
CA GLN A 86 5.86 -4.01 -14.81
C GLN A 86 7.09 -3.13 -14.60
N GLU A 87 7.12 -1.95 -15.20
CA GLU A 87 8.21 -1.01 -15.01
C GLU A 87 8.27 -0.48 -13.57
N ARG A 88 7.11 -0.10 -13.00
CA ARG A 88 7.05 0.47 -11.65
C ARG A 88 7.42 -0.56 -10.57
N HIS A 89 7.15 -1.84 -10.82
CA HIS A 89 7.35 -2.93 -9.86
C HIS A 89 8.52 -3.84 -10.26
N SER A 90 9.55 -3.25 -10.89
CA SER A 90 10.84 -3.91 -11.13
C SER A 90 10.75 -5.27 -11.85
N GLY A 91 9.84 -5.39 -12.81
CA GLY A 91 9.67 -6.57 -13.65
C GLY A 91 8.48 -7.47 -13.28
N TYR A 92 7.67 -7.13 -12.28
CA TYR A 92 6.44 -7.86 -11.97
C TYR A 92 5.45 -7.77 -13.14
N ASP A 93 5.17 -8.90 -13.79
CA ASP A 93 4.24 -8.97 -14.91
C ASP A 93 2.86 -9.43 -14.42
N PRO A 94 1.83 -8.55 -14.36
CA PRO A 94 0.51 -8.91 -13.87
C PRO A 94 -0.22 -9.97 -14.72
N ARG A 95 0.24 -10.23 -15.95
CA ARG A 95 -0.35 -11.25 -16.84
C ARG A 95 0.15 -12.66 -16.55
N THR A 96 1.40 -12.77 -16.13
CA THR A 96 2.09 -14.07 -15.99
C THR A 96 2.47 -14.38 -14.55
N MET A 97 2.54 -13.36 -13.69
CA MET A 97 2.84 -13.48 -12.28
C MET A 97 1.58 -13.22 -11.48
N LYS A 98 1.34 -14.06 -10.48
CA LYS A 98 0.29 -13.84 -9.49
C LYS A 98 0.93 -13.22 -8.26
N HIS A 99 0.35 -12.12 -7.81
CA HIS A 99 0.65 -11.61 -6.48
C HIS A 99 0.26 -12.70 -5.48
N THR A 100 1.22 -13.16 -4.69
CA THR A 100 0.88 -14.04 -3.56
C THR A 100 0.33 -13.14 -2.47
N THR A 101 -0.99 -12.98 -2.49
CA THR A 101 -1.71 -12.33 -1.41
C THR A 101 -1.90 -13.38 -0.32
N ASP A 102 -1.06 -13.36 0.71
CA ASP A 102 -1.27 -14.16 1.93
C ASP A 102 -2.26 -13.44 2.87
N LEU A 103 -3.39 -13.02 2.28
CA LEU A 103 -4.53 -12.44 2.98
C LEU A 103 -5.70 -13.33 2.70
N ASP A 104 -6.10 -14.09 3.70
CA ASP A 104 -7.41 -14.70 3.67
C ASP A 104 -8.45 -13.62 4.01
N ALA A 105 -8.97 -12.94 2.97
CA ALA A 105 -10.07 -11.99 3.11
C ALA A 105 -11.37 -12.66 3.60
N THR A 106 -11.41 -14.00 3.67
CA THR A 106 -12.54 -14.79 4.20
C THR A 106 -12.36 -15.19 5.66
N CYS A 107 -11.23 -14.84 6.29
CA CYS A 107 -10.99 -15.06 7.72
C CYS A 107 -12.16 -14.54 8.55
N THR A 108 -12.86 -15.47 9.19
CA THR A 108 -14.03 -15.19 10.01
C THR A 108 -13.62 -14.38 11.24
N ARG A 109 -14.60 -13.71 11.87
CA ARG A 109 -14.35 -12.99 13.12
C ARG A 109 -13.71 -13.88 14.20
N ALA A 110 -14.17 -15.13 14.32
CA ALA A 110 -13.64 -16.08 15.28
C ALA A 110 -12.19 -16.47 14.99
N GLU A 111 -11.85 -16.73 13.72
CA GLU A 111 -10.46 -17.02 13.32
C GLU A 111 -9.53 -15.84 13.58
N ARG A 112 -10.00 -14.60 13.34
CA ARG A 112 -9.23 -13.38 13.62
C ARG A 112 -8.93 -13.19 15.11
N GLN A 113 -9.92 -13.46 15.96
CA GLN A 113 -9.77 -13.44 17.41
C GLN A 113 -8.83 -14.55 17.90
N GLU A 114 -8.83 -15.71 17.25
CA GLU A 114 -7.87 -16.77 17.56
C GLU A 114 -6.44 -16.34 17.18
N VAL A 115 -6.26 -15.69 16.03
CA VAL A 115 -4.96 -15.10 15.65
C VAL A 115 -4.51 -14.05 16.67
N GLU A 116 -5.39 -13.16 17.11
CA GLU A 116 -5.11 -12.22 18.20
C GLU A 116 -4.63 -12.98 19.44
N HIS A 117 -5.41 -13.97 19.90
CA HIS A 117 -5.11 -14.72 21.11
C HIS A 117 -3.74 -15.41 21.05
N VAL A 118 -3.46 -16.14 19.97
CA VAL A 118 -2.17 -16.84 19.76
C VAL A 118 -1.00 -15.85 19.73
N VAL A 119 -1.15 -14.74 19.00
CA VAL A 119 -0.08 -13.74 18.88
C VAL A 119 0.15 -13.06 20.24
N VAL A 120 -0.90 -12.63 20.93
CA VAL A 120 -0.78 -11.93 22.22
C VAL A 120 -0.18 -12.83 23.29
N ASP A 121 -0.55 -14.12 23.32
CA ASP A 121 0.05 -15.09 24.25
C ASP A 121 1.57 -15.23 24.03
N ALA A 122 1.99 -15.39 22.77
CA ALA A 122 3.41 -15.42 22.40
C ALA A 122 4.14 -14.11 22.80
N LEU A 123 3.53 -12.95 22.54
CA LEU A 123 4.10 -11.65 22.88
C LEU A 123 4.21 -11.41 24.39
N SER A 124 3.30 -11.99 25.18
CA SER A 124 3.36 -11.92 26.66
C SER A 124 4.57 -12.67 27.23
N GLY A 125 5.09 -13.66 26.49
CA GLY A 125 6.28 -14.43 26.83
C GLY A 125 7.60 -13.71 26.56
N LEU A 126 7.60 -12.60 25.82
CA LEU A 126 8.81 -11.85 25.48
C LEU A 126 9.43 -11.18 26.72
N LYS A 127 10.76 -11.26 26.83
CA LYS A 127 11.53 -10.80 27.99
C LYS A 127 12.66 -9.87 27.59
N GLY A 128 13.28 -9.24 28.58
CA GLY A 128 14.44 -8.37 28.37
C GLY A 128 14.08 -7.13 27.56
N ASP A 129 14.90 -6.80 26.56
CA ASP A 129 14.67 -5.66 25.67
C ASP A 129 13.47 -5.85 24.73
N LEU A 130 12.97 -7.08 24.61
CA LEU A 130 11.76 -7.40 23.86
C LEU A 130 10.50 -7.42 24.73
N ALA A 131 10.60 -7.22 26.05
CA ALA A 131 9.41 -7.09 26.88
C ALA A 131 8.64 -5.80 26.49
N GLY A 132 7.32 -5.88 26.46
CA GLY A 132 6.50 -4.82 25.90
C GLY A 132 5.08 -4.77 26.42
N ARG A 133 4.31 -3.86 25.81
CA ARG A 133 2.91 -3.62 26.12
C ARG A 133 2.05 -3.81 24.88
N TYR A 134 0.91 -4.45 25.11
CA TYR A 134 -0.16 -4.68 24.16
C TYR A 134 -1.27 -3.64 24.35
N TYR A 135 -1.87 -3.21 23.24
CA TYR A 135 -2.95 -2.23 23.19
C TYR A 135 -4.05 -2.72 22.25
N ARG A 136 -5.26 -2.84 22.82
CA ARG A 136 -6.45 -3.18 22.06
C ARG A 136 -7.06 -1.98 21.40
N VAL A 137 -7.10 -1.93 20.07
CA VAL A 137 -7.58 -0.73 19.34
C VAL A 137 -9.04 -0.43 19.67
N SER A 138 -9.86 -1.46 19.95
CA SER A 138 -11.25 -1.31 20.38
C SER A 138 -11.43 -0.71 21.78
N GLU A 139 -10.43 -0.84 22.66
CA GLU A 139 -10.48 -0.40 24.07
C GLU A 139 -9.50 0.74 24.37
N MET A 140 -8.85 1.27 23.34
CA MET A 140 -7.82 2.30 23.46
C MET A 140 -8.45 3.62 23.93
N THR A 141 -7.85 4.22 24.96
CA THR A 141 -8.25 5.57 25.39
C THR A 141 -7.80 6.62 24.38
N GLU A 142 -8.49 7.76 24.31
CA GLU A 142 -8.09 8.88 23.43
C GLU A 142 -6.63 9.33 23.69
N ALA A 143 -6.20 9.28 24.96
CA ALA A 143 -4.83 9.61 25.34
C ALA A 143 -3.80 8.61 24.79
N GLU A 144 -4.10 7.31 24.84
CA GLU A 144 -3.23 6.26 24.27
C GLU A 144 -3.22 6.33 22.75
N GLN A 145 -4.38 6.58 22.14
CA GLN A 145 -4.50 6.75 20.70
C GLN A 145 -3.65 7.92 20.20
N GLN A 146 -3.75 9.07 20.88
CA GLN A 146 -2.95 10.24 20.55
C GLN A 146 -1.45 9.95 20.74
N HIS A 147 -1.08 9.29 21.83
CA HIS A 147 0.32 8.95 22.10
C HIS A 147 0.93 8.07 21.00
N LEU A 148 0.23 7.01 20.60
CA LEU A 148 0.68 6.11 19.53
C LEU A 148 0.68 6.79 18.16
N THR A 149 -0.18 7.78 17.94
CA THR A 149 -0.17 8.62 16.73
C THR A 149 1.07 9.50 16.69
N ASP A 150 1.39 10.15 17.80
CA ASP A 150 2.55 11.04 17.93
C ASP A 150 3.89 10.28 17.75
N ASP A 151 3.94 9.03 18.20
CA ASP A 151 5.09 8.14 17.99
C ASP A 151 5.14 7.53 16.58
N HIS A 152 4.12 7.77 15.75
CA HIS A 152 3.93 7.16 14.42
C HIS A 152 3.81 5.62 14.45
N PHE A 153 3.22 5.07 15.51
CA PHE A 153 3.02 3.64 15.71
C PHE A 153 1.59 3.17 15.43
N LEU A 154 0.61 4.06 15.56
CA LEU A 154 -0.78 3.77 15.23
C LEU A 154 -0.95 3.72 13.71
N PHE A 155 -1.58 2.66 13.20
CA PHE A 155 -1.99 2.60 11.81
C PHE A 155 -3.32 3.31 11.60
N ASP A 156 -3.48 3.92 10.42
CA ASP A 156 -4.75 4.54 10.03
C ASP A 156 -5.86 3.51 9.87
N LYS A 157 -7.09 3.97 10.13
CA LYS A 157 -8.29 3.20 9.80
C LYS A 157 -8.26 2.82 8.31
N PRO A 158 -8.55 1.56 7.93
CA PRO A 158 -8.63 1.17 6.54
C PRO A 158 -9.72 2.00 5.85
N VAL A 159 -9.30 2.79 4.87
CA VAL A 159 -10.18 3.54 3.97
C VAL A 159 -10.19 2.96 2.56
N SER A 160 -9.22 2.08 2.26
CA SER A 160 -9.13 1.37 1.00
C SER A 160 -10.27 0.36 0.87
N PRO A 161 -11.05 0.38 -0.24
CA PRO A 161 -12.09 -0.62 -0.50
C PRO A 161 -11.62 -2.08 -0.39
N LEU A 162 -10.35 -2.34 -0.69
CA LEU A 162 -9.74 -3.69 -0.57
C LEU A 162 -9.59 -4.15 0.88
N LEU A 163 -9.40 -3.20 1.81
CA LEU A 163 -9.22 -3.49 3.24
C LEU A 163 -10.54 -3.41 4.00
N THR A 164 -11.46 -2.52 3.60
CA THR A 164 -12.79 -2.41 4.22
C THR A 164 -13.71 -3.56 3.84
N ALA A 165 -13.47 -4.24 2.71
CA ALA A 165 -14.19 -5.45 2.33
C ALA A 165 -13.76 -6.69 3.15
N ALA A 166 -12.61 -6.65 3.84
CA ALA A 166 -12.00 -7.79 4.51
C ALA A 166 -12.35 -7.91 6.01
N GLY A 167 -13.38 -7.19 6.50
CA GLY A 167 -14.01 -7.49 7.80
C GLY A 167 -14.20 -6.31 8.76
N ASP A 168 -14.61 -6.65 9.98
CA ASP A 168 -15.11 -5.73 11.01
C ASP A 168 -13.98 -4.93 11.68
N TRP A 169 -13.86 -3.64 11.35
CA TRP A 169 -13.02 -2.70 12.09
C TRP A 169 -13.79 -2.10 13.29
N PRO A 170 -13.21 -1.93 14.49
CA PRO A 170 -11.81 -2.18 14.89
C PRO A 170 -11.57 -3.55 15.56
N ASP A 171 -12.49 -4.51 15.44
CA ASP A 171 -12.44 -5.78 16.20
C ASP A 171 -11.15 -6.57 15.87
N ALA A 172 -10.47 -7.06 16.91
CA ALA A 172 -9.23 -7.85 16.83
C ALA A 172 -8.08 -7.19 16.06
N HIS A 173 -8.04 -5.86 15.94
CA HIS A 173 -6.92 -5.11 15.37
C HIS A 173 -6.05 -4.56 16.48
N GLU A 174 -4.75 -4.87 16.46
CA GLU A 174 -3.93 -4.72 17.66
C GLU A 174 -2.57 -4.10 17.43
N ILE A 175 -2.06 -3.48 18.49
CA ILE A 175 -0.71 -2.93 18.53
C ILE A 175 0.02 -3.48 19.74
N TRP A 176 1.24 -3.93 19.52
CA TRP A 176 2.19 -4.23 20.58
C TRP A 176 3.51 -3.53 20.30
N HIS A 177 4.16 -2.97 21.32
CA HIS A 177 5.54 -2.53 21.19
C HIS A 177 6.35 -2.85 22.43
N ASN A 178 7.66 -3.03 22.27
CA ASN A 178 8.57 -3.17 23.40
C ASN A 178 8.69 -1.86 24.19
N ASN A 179 9.17 -1.96 25.42
CA ASN A 179 9.28 -0.80 26.32
C ASN A 179 10.18 0.31 25.76
N GLU A 180 11.19 -0.04 24.95
CA GLU A 180 12.11 0.91 24.32
C GLU A 180 11.60 1.51 23.01
N LYS A 181 10.39 1.12 22.55
CA LYS A 181 9.79 1.63 21.30
C LYS A 181 10.68 1.39 20.07
N SER A 182 11.43 0.29 20.09
CA SER A 182 12.40 -0.11 19.06
C SER A 182 12.00 -1.39 18.32
N SER A 183 10.97 -2.08 18.82
CA SER A 183 10.26 -3.19 18.19
C SER A 183 8.75 -2.98 18.33
N LEU A 184 8.04 -3.09 17.22
CA LEU A 184 6.59 -2.85 17.12
C LEU A 184 5.98 -3.99 16.31
N ILE A 185 4.80 -4.45 16.69
CA ILE A 185 4.05 -5.48 15.99
C ILE A 185 2.62 -5.00 15.82
N TRP A 186 2.15 -5.02 14.58
CA TRP A 186 0.73 -4.84 14.26
C TRP A 186 0.11 -6.21 14.03
N VAL A 187 -1.04 -6.46 14.66
CA VAL A 187 -1.79 -7.71 14.50
C VAL A 187 -3.07 -7.42 13.72
N ASN A 188 -3.41 -8.33 12.80
CA ASN A 188 -4.66 -8.34 12.04
C ASN A 188 -4.99 -7.03 11.30
N LYS A 189 -3.97 -6.32 10.79
CA LYS A 189 -4.19 -5.17 9.89
C LYS A 189 -4.32 -5.64 8.44
N GLU A 190 -3.25 -5.48 7.68
CA GLU A 190 -3.13 -5.94 6.30
C GLU A 190 -2.49 -7.33 6.21
N ASN A 191 -2.30 -8.04 7.32
CA ASN A 191 -1.78 -9.41 7.46
C ASN A 191 -2.06 -9.82 8.92
N HIS A 192 -1.95 -11.11 9.25
CA HIS A 192 -2.03 -11.56 10.66
C HIS A 192 -1.02 -10.83 11.56
N MET A 193 0.19 -10.59 11.06
CA MET A 193 1.25 -9.90 11.79
C MET A 193 2.12 -9.07 10.85
N ARG A 194 2.52 -7.87 11.29
CA ARG A 194 3.64 -7.11 10.74
C ARG A 194 4.60 -6.73 11.84
N VAL A 195 5.84 -7.20 11.73
CA VAL A 195 6.91 -6.94 12.69
C VAL A 195 7.79 -5.81 12.17
N PHE A 196 8.03 -4.83 13.03
CA PHE A 196 8.89 -3.69 12.78
C PHE A 196 10.03 -3.72 13.79
N SER A 197 11.23 -3.40 13.31
CA SER A 197 12.38 -3.06 14.14
C SER A 197 12.89 -1.72 13.66
N ILE A 198 12.88 -0.73 14.53
CA ILE A 198 13.17 0.66 14.18
C ILE A 198 14.06 1.29 15.24
N GLU A 199 14.91 2.22 14.84
CA GLU A 199 15.67 3.06 15.76
C GLU A 199 16.07 4.37 15.08
N LYS A 200 16.33 5.40 15.89
CA LYS A 200 16.94 6.64 15.38
C LYS A 200 18.41 6.41 15.05
N GLY A 201 18.89 7.03 13.97
CA GLY A 201 20.25 6.89 13.49
C GLY A 201 20.38 5.86 12.36
N GLY A 202 21.61 5.41 12.09
CA GLY A 202 21.94 4.59 10.92
C GLY A 202 22.49 3.21 11.21
N ASN A 203 22.37 2.68 12.43
CA ASN A 203 22.95 1.38 12.78
C ASN A 203 22.02 0.21 12.34
N MET A 204 21.96 0.01 11.03
CA MET A 204 21.14 -1.02 10.38
C MET A 204 21.43 -2.44 10.91
N LYS A 205 22.69 -2.72 11.28
CA LYS A 205 23.07 -4.02 11.83
C LYS A 205 22.31 -4.32 13.11
N ARG A 206 22.27 -3.37 14.05
CA ARG A 206 21.55 -3.54 15.32
C ARG A 206 20.04 -3.68 15.10
N VAL A 207 19.47 -2.89 14.19
CA VAL A 207 18.06 -3.00 13.80
C VAL A 207 17.73 -4.41 13.31
N PHE A 208 18.56 -4.93 12.41
CA PHE A 208 18.36 -6.24 11.81
C PHE A 208 18.59 -7.38 12.81
N GLU A 209 19.60 -7.28 13.67
CA GLU A 209 19.84 -8.25 14.75
C GLU A 209 18.64 -8.33 15.71
N ARG A 210 18.07 -7.19 16.09
CA ARG A 210 16.85 -7.13 16.92
C ARG A 210 15.65 -7.72 16.19
N PHE A 211 15.48 -7.40 14.90
CA PHE A 211 14.42 -7.94 14.07
C PHE A 211 14.46 -9.48 14.01
N CYS A 212 15.62 -10.04 13.68
CA CYS A 212 15.79 -11.50 13.61
C CYS A 212 15.59 -12.17 14.98
N ARG A 213 16.02 -11.54 16.07
CA ARG A 213 15.79 -12.06 17.42
C ARG A 213 14.31 -12.05 17.77
N ALA A 214 13.61 -10.94 17.53
CA ALA A 214 12.18 -10.83 17.79
C ALA A 214 11.39 -11.90 17.03
N LEU A 215 11.68 -12.11 15.74
CA LEU A 215 11.02 -13.15 14.96
C LEU A 215 11.23 -14.55 15.54
N LYS A 216 12.47 -14.89 15.91
CA LYS A 216 12.79 -16.21 16.47
C LYS A 216 12.13 -16.46 17.82
N GLU A 217 12.04 -15.44 18.67
CA GLU A 217 11.39 -15.59 19.98
C GLU A 217 9.86 -15.65 19.86
N VAL A 218 9.27 -14.99 18.86
CA VAL A 218 7.81 -15.08 18.60
C VAL A 218 7.43 -16.41 17.94
N GLU A 219 8.30 -17.00 17.11
CA GLU A 219 8.06 -18.29 16.46
C GLU A 219 8.22 -19.51 17.40
N ARG A 220 8.97 -19.34 18.50
CA ARG A 220 9.39 -20.43 19.39
C ARG A 220 8.28 -20.97 20.28
#